data_AF-A0A947FS57-F1
#
_entry.id   AF-A0A947FS57-F1
#
_cell.length_a   1.000
_cell.length_b   1.000
_cell.length_c   1.000
_cell.angle_alpha   90.00
_cell.angle_beta   90.00
_cell.angle_gamma   90.00
#
_symmetry.space_group_name_H-M   'P 1'
#
loop_
_entity.id
_entity.type
_entity.pdbx_description
1 polymer ?
#
loop_
_entity_poly.entity_id
_entity_poly.type
_entity_poly.pdbx_seq_one_letter_code
_entity_poly.pdbx_strand_id
1 'polypeptide(L)' 'MNELDIKVLAQYEHFARFLSAIEMAREAAIGDMCDSPTDTIQQLAGRAVAYNDILNMANWDEVKKRHRESLD' A
#
# COMPACT_ATOMS: atom_id res chain seq x y z
N MET A 1 5.07 -2.25 -15.04
CA MET A 1 6.02 -1.21 -14.60
C MET A 1 7.40 -1.82 -14.60
N ASN A 2 8.42 -1.16 -15.15
CA ASN A 2 9.76 -1.74 -15.24
C ASN A 2 10.37 -1.84 -13.83
N GLU A 3 11.04 -2.95 -13.51
CA GLU A 3 11.72 -3.15 -12.22
C GLU A 3 12.76 -2.05 -11.97
N LEU A 4 13.40 -1.54 -13.04
CA LEU A 4 14.34 -0.42 -12.97
C LEU A 4 13.65 0.87 -12.50
N ASP A 5 12.44 1.16 -12.99
CA ASP A 5 11.70 2.37 -12.62
C ASP A 5 11.34 2.34 -11.13
N ILE A 6 10.92 1.17 -10.62
CA ILE A 6 10.64 0.99 -9.20
C ILE A 6 11.89 1.17 -8.35
N LYS A 7 13.04 0.64 -8.79
CA LYS A 7 14.32 0.82 -8.07
C LYS A 7 14.74 2.29 -8.00
N VAL A 8 14.47 3.07 -9.04
CA VAL A 8 14.72 4.52 -9.07
C VAL A 8 13.75 5.24 -8.14
N LEU A 9 12.44 4.99 -8.26
CA LEU A 9 11.43 5.61 -7.40
C LEU A 9 11.64 5.30 -5.92
N ALA A 10 12.05 4.07 -5.59
CA ALA A 10 12.37 3.62 -4.24
C ALA A 10 13.51 4.40 -3.56
N GLN A 11 14.28 5.21 -4.29
CA GLN A 11 15.30 6.08 -3.69
C GLN A 11 14.68 7.33 -3.05
N TYR A 12 13.46 7.71 -3.44
CA TYR A 12 12.87 8.97 -3.02
C TYR A 12 11.90 8.80 -1.83
N GLU A 13 12.12 9.58 -0.79
CA GLU A 13 11.29 9.61 0.42
C GLU A 13 9.81 9.92 0.11
N HIS A 14 9.55 10.82 -0.85
CA HIS A 14 8.17 11.14 -1.27
C HIS A 14 7.42 9.92 -1.80
N PHE A 15 8.12 9.02 -2.49
CA PHE A 15 7.52 7.78 -2.98
C PHE A 15 7.21 6.84 -1.82
N ALA A 16 8.09 6.76 -0.81
CA ALA A 16 7.84 5.98 0.41
C ALA A 16 6.60 6.51 1.17
N ARG A 17 6.46 7.83 1.32
CA ARG A 17 5.27 8.44 1.94
C ARG A 17 3.99 8.17 1.17
N PHE A 18 4.07 8.20 -0.16
CA PHE A 18 2.93 7.83 -1.01
C PHE A 18 2.52 6.37 -0.82
N LEU A 19 3.48 5.42 -0.81
CA LEU A 19 3.19 4.01 -0.55
C LEU A 19 2.66 3.77 0.87
N SER A 20 3.16 4.51 1.86
CA SER A 20 2.62 4.48 3.22
C SER A 20 1.15 4.92 3.26
N ALA A 21 0.77 5.94 2.51
CA ALA A 21 -0.64 6.33 2.40
C ALA A 21 -1.51 5.23 1.75
N ILE A 22 -0.97 4.47 0.79
CA ILE A 22 -1.66 3.31 0.20
C ILE A 22 -1.80 2.17 1.23
N GLU A 23 -0.76 1.89 2.01
CA GLU A 23 -0.82 0.92 3.11
C GLU A 23 -1.90 1.32 4.12
N MET A 24 -1.95 2.59 4.54
CA MET A 24 -3.01 3.10 5.42
C MET A 24 -4.41 2.94 4.81
N ALA A 25 -4.57 3.21 3.51
CA ALA A 25 -5.84 3.02 2.82
C ALA A 25 -6.26 1.54 2.74
N ARG A 26 -5.30 0.61 2.61
CA ARG A 26 -5.53 -0.84 2.71
C ARG A 26 -6.05 -1.21 4.10
N GLU A 27 -5.37 -0.76 5.15
CA GLU A 27 -5.77 -1.06 6.53
C GLU A 27 -7.14 -0.47 6.86
N ALA A 28 -7.44 0.74 6.39
CA ALA A 28 -8.78 1.33 6.53
C ALA A 28 -9.85 0.48 5.85
N ALA A 29 -9.62 0.04 4.61
CA ALA A 29 -10.56 -0.83 3.90
C ALA A 29 -10.78 -2.18 4.60
N ILE A 30 -9.74 -2.74 5.25
CA ILE A 30 -9.84 -3.96 6.08
C ILE A 30 -10.61 -3.68 7.36
N GLY A 31 -10.32 -2.57 8.05
CA GLY A 31 -11.06 -2.15 9.24
C GLY A 31 -12.55 -2.01 8.98
N ASP A 32 -12.92 -1.36 7.88
CA ASP A 32 -14.31 -1.13 7.48
C ASP A 32 -15.08 -2.44 7.21
N MET A 33 -14.39 -3.54 6.85
CA MET A 33 -15.04 -4.83 6.59
C MET A 33 -15.67 -5.44 7.84
N CYS A 34 -15.09 -5.23 9.03
CA CYS A 34 -15.55 -5.84 10.28
C CYS A 34 -17.00 -5.46 10.64
N ASP A 35 -17.41 -4.22 10.29
CA ASP A 35 -18.71 -3.66 10.64
C ASP A 35 -19.66 -3.54 9.44
N SER A 36 -19.27 -4.07 8.28
CA SER A 36 -20.00 -3.87 7.02
C SER A 36 -21.00 -4.99 6.70
N PRO A 37 -22.15 -4.66 6.08
CA PRO A 37 -23.04 -5.65 5.48
C PRO A 37 -22.35 -6.53 4.43
N THR A 38 -22.81 -7.77 4.25
CA THR A 38 -22.23 -8.76 3.34
C THR A 38 -22.05 -8.24 1.91
N ASP A 39 -23.00 -7.45 1.41
CA ASP A 39 -22.98 -6.92 0.04
C ASP A 39 -21.85 -5.88 -0.17
N THR A 40 -21.43 -5.21 0.90
CA THR A 40 -20.33 -4.22 0.90
C THR A 40 -18.97 -4.84 1.20
N ILE A 41 -18.91 -5.99 1.91
CA ILE A 41 -17.67 -6.69 2.23
C ILE A 41 -16.90 -7.04 0.94
N GLN A 42 -17.58 -7.54 -0.10
CA GLN A 42 -16.92 -7.93 -1.34
C GLN A 42 -16.25 -6.73 -2.05
N GLN A 43 -16.87 -5.56 -2.02
CA GLN A 43 -16.29 -4.35 -2.62
C GLN A 43 -15.08 -3.86 -1.83
N LEU A 44 -15.17 -3.85 -0.49
CA LEU A 44 -14.05 -3.50 0.38
C LEU A 44 -12.89 -4.49 0.21
N ALA A 45 -13.18 -5.79 0.11
CA ALA A 45 -12.19 -6.82 -0.18
C ALA A 45 -11.47 -6.57 -1.50
N GLY A 46 -12.20 -6.27 -2.58
CA GLY A 46 -11.61 -5.92 -3.87
C GLY A 46 -10.69 -4.69 -3.78
N ARG A 47 -11.06 -3.67 -3.00
CA ARG A 47 -10.22 -2.49 -2.77
C ARG A 47 -8.94 -2.84 -2.00
N ALA A 48 -9.04 -3.62 -0.93
CA ALA A 48 -7.90 -4.04 -0.14
C ALA A 48 -6.90 -4.86 -0.97
N VAL A 49 -7.39 -5.75 -1.83
CA VAL A 49 -6.56 -6.51 -2.78
C VAL A 49 -5.85 -5.58 -3.76
N ALA A 50 -6.55 -4.63 -4.38
CA ALA A 50 -5.95 -3.69 -5.32
C ALA A 50 -4.84 -2.83 -4.67
N TYR A 51 -5.02 -2.37 -3.44
CA TYR A 51 -3.96 -1.67 -2.70
C TYR A 51 -2.77 -2.58 -2.43
N ASN A 52 -3.03 -3.83 -2.02
CA ASN A 52 -1.97 -4.81 -1.79
C ASN A 52 -1.16 -5.11 -3.06
N ASP A 53 -1.81 -5.21 -4.21
CA ASP A 53 -1.14 -5.42 -5.50
C ASP A 53 -0.20 -4.25 -5.84
N ILE A 54 -0.63 -3.00 -5.59
CA ILE A 54 0.24 -1.83 -5.78
C ILE A 54 1.46 -1.89 -4.86
N LEU A 55 1.27 -2.23 -3.58
CA LEU A 55 2.37 -2.34 -2.61
C LEU A 55 3.36 -3.45 -3.01
N ASN A 56 2.85 -4.59 -3.47
CA ASN A 56 3.68 -5.70 -3.97
C ASN A 56 4.47 -5.29 -5.22
N MET A 57 3.82 -4.64 -6.18
CA MET A 57 4.47 -4.15 -7.40
C MET A 57 5.59 -3.14 -7.10
N ALA A 58 5.44 -2.35 -6.03
CA ALA A 58 6.43 -1.37 -5.60
C ALA A 58 7.52 -1.94 -4.67
N ASN A 59 7.44 -3.22 -4.30
CA ASN A 59 8.28 -3.86 -3.29
C ASN A 59 8.29 -3.05 -1.97
N TRP A 60 7.09 -2.73 -1.47
CA TRP A 60 6.90 -1.83 -0.34
C TRP A 60 7.73 -2.21 0.89
N ASP A 61 7.87 -3.49 1.21
CA ASP A 61 8.67 -3.94 2.36
C ASP A 61 10.13 -3.47 2.28
N GLU A 62 10.72 -3.48 1.08
CA GLU A 62 12.08 -2.99 0.83
C GLU A 62 12.15 -1.46 0.98
N VAL A 63 11.18 -0.74 0.41
CA VAL A 63 11.10 0.72 0.46
C VAL A 63 10.89 1.20 1.91
N LYS A 64 10.00 0.53 2.66
CA LYS A 64 9.71 0.82 4.07
C LYS A 64 10.95 0.63 4.95
N LYS A 65 11.72 -0.44 4.74
CA LYS A 65 12.99 -0.66 5.44
C LYS A 65 14.00 0.45 5.16
N ARG A 66 14.10 0.88 3.89
CA ARG A 66 15.04 1.93 3.47
C ARG A 66 14.72 3.29 4.08
N HIS A 67 13.44 3.68 4.10
CA HIS A 67 12.99 5.01 4.54
C HIS A 67 12.37 5.00 5.94
N ARG A 68 12.73 4.01 6.78
CA ARG A 68 12.13 3.80 8.10
C ARG A 68 12.13 5.06 8.96
N GLU A 69 13.26 5.75 9.03
CA GLU A 69 13.42 6.97 9.84
C GLU A 69 12.51 8.13 9.38
N SER A 70 12.08 8.13 8.13
CA SER A 70 11.23 9.17 7.55
C SER A 70 9.73 8.85 7.62
N LEU A 71 9.41 7.62 8.03
CA LEU A 71 8.06 7.08 8.16
C LEU A 71 7.62 6.93 9.62
N ASP A 72 8.57 6.96 10.56
CA ASP A 72 8.34 6.96 12.02
C ASP A 72 7.90 8.35 12.54
#